data_AF-A0A7K9HYE4-F1
#
_entry.id   AF-A0A7K9HYE4-F1
#
_cell.length_a   1.000
_cell.length_b   1.000
_cell.length_c   1.000
_cell.angle_alpha   90.00
_cell.angle_beta   90.00
_cell.angle_gamma   90.00
#
_symmetry.space_group_name_H-M   'P 1'
#
loop_
_entity.id
_entity.type
_entity.pdbx_description
1 polymer ?
#
loop_
_entity_poly.entity_id
_entity_poly.type
_entity_poly.pdbx_seq_one_letter_code
_entity_poly.pdbx_strand_id
1 'polypeptide(L)'
;PQISFTLELEFSCSVLLDRAEVTLEASSDSTEATLEDNMVQLATPIRYEPDLLLSSDANLHRYEVHPLGTFPHGPEFKTTVKVQNFGCYPVQNLTLFMLLPALGYQRAPFLSVTHLLANNATCTLQPPQEEQGKATMVPVPPEDLLHVDK
;
A
#
# COMPACT_ATOMS: atom_id res chain seq x y z
N PRO A 1 -38.95 35.89 -5.43
CA PRO A 1 -38.17 35.04 -6.35
C PRO A 1 -37.10 34.32 -5.52
N GLN A 2 -36.92 33.01 -5.70
CA GLN A 2 -35.90 32.24 -4.97
C GLN A 2 -34.62 32.21 -5.81
N ILE A 3 -33.48 32.48 -5.18
CA ILE A 3 -32.16 32.44 -5.82
C ILE A 3 -31.41 31.25 -5.21
N SER A 4 -30.82 30.43 -6.06
CA SER A 4 -29.97 29.29 -5.66
C SER A 4 -28.55 29.54 -6.14
N PHE A 5 -27.56 29.24 -5.28
CA PHE A 5 -26.15 29.33 -5.61
C PHE A 5 -25.44 28.03 -5.21
N THR A 6 -24.39 27.69 -5.96
CA THR A 6 -23.48 26.58 -5.67
C THR A 6 -22.16 27.15 -5.20
N LEU A 7 -21.63 26.62 -4.10
CA LEU A 7 -20.30 26.97 -3.58
C LEU A 7 -19.36 25.80 -3.75
N GLU A 8 -18.24 26.04 -4.40
CA GLU A 8 -17.13 25.09 -4.53
C GLU A 8 -15.96 25.60 -3.68
N LEU A 9 -15.44 24.72 -2.82
CA LEU A 9 -14.36 25.01 -1.89
C LEU A 9 -13.20 24.09 -2.21
N GLU A 10 -12.03 24.67 -2.45
CA GLU A 10 -10.79 23.93 -2.66
C GLU A 10 -9.88 24.11 -1.44
N PHE A 11 -9.36 22.99 -0.93
CA PHE A 11 -8.46 23.00 0.21
C PHE A 11 -7.02 22.82 -0.27
N SER A 12 -6.10 23.65 0.24
CA SER A 12 -4.69 23.52 -0.07
C SER A 12 -4.02 22.41 0.75
N CYS A 13 -2.87 21.97 0.27
CA CYS A 13 -2.02 20.98 0.94
C CYS A 13 -1.18 21.57 2.10
N SER A 14 -1.67 22.63 2.74
CA SER A 14 -0.94 23.36 3.79
C SER A 14 -1.23 22.83 5.19
N VAL A 15 -2.46 22.34 5.43
CA VAL A 15 -2.93 21.92 6.76
C VAL A 15 -3.91 20.76 6.65
N LEU A 16 -3.80 19.79 7.57
CA LEU A 16 -4.83 18.77 7.75
C LEU A 16 -5.98 19.38 8.55
N LEU A 17 -7.18 19.32 7.97
CA LEU A 17 -8.42 19.76 8.58
C LEU A 17 -9.31 18.54 8.79
N ASP A 18 -9.95 18.43 9.95
CA ASP A 18 -10.92 17.36 10.22
C ASP A 18 -12.31 17.70 9.66
N ARG A 19 -12.64 18.99 9.59
CA ARG A 19 -13.93 19.51 9.14
C ARG A 19 -13.76 20.79 8.34
N ALA A 20 -14.66 21.00 7.38
CA ALA A 20 -14.88 22.29 6.74
C ALA A 20 -16.14 22.93 7.34
N GLU A 21 -16.04 24.17 7.79
CA GLU A 21 -17.17 24.96 8.29
C GLU A 21 -17.37 26.20 7.44
N VAL A 22 -18.62 26.44 7.03
CA VAL A 22 -19.01 27.57 6.20
C VAL A 22 -20.21 28.24 6.86
N THR A 23 -20.07 29.52 7.17
CA THR A 23 -21.18 30.36 7.64
C THR A 23 -21.63 31.24 6.50
N LEU A 24 -22.91 31.18 6.20
CA LEU A 24 -23.57 32.02 5.20
C LEU A 24 -24.54 32.95 5.92
N GLU A 25 -24.42 34.24 5.63
CA GLU A 25 -25.28 35.29 6.18
C GLU A 25 -25.88 36.08 5.03
N ALA A 26 -27.20 36.26 5.06
CA ALA A 26 -27.92 37.13 4.14
C ALA A 26 -28.24 38.46 4.83
N SER A 27 -27.92 39.59 4.19
CA SER A 27 -28.19 40.92 4.75
C SER A 27 -28.92 41.82 3.75
N SER A 28 -29.71 42.76 4.24
CA SER A 28 -30.40 43.79 3.46
C SER A 28 -30.31 45.15 4.14
N ASP A 29 -30.45 46.23 3.37
CA ASP A 29 -30.49 47.60 3.90
C ASP A 29 -31.84 47.95 4.56
N SER A 30 -32.81 47.03 4.52
CA SER A 30 -34.10 47.18 5.21
C SER A 30 -33.96 47.00 6.73
N THR A 31 -34.83 47.63 7.49
CA THR A 31 -34.95 47.37 8.93
C THR A 31 -35.76 46.10 9.13
N GLU A 32 -35.14 45.07 9.73
CA GLU A 32 -35.75 43.75 9.92
C GLU A 32 -35.80 43.39 11.42
N ALA A 33 -36.87 42.71 11.84
CA ALA A 33 -37.11 42.37 13.25
C ALA A 33 -36.53 41.02 13.66
N THR A 34 -36.25 40.14 12.69
CA THR A 34 -35.71 38.80 12.86
C THR A 34 -34.40 38.70 12.09
N LEU A 35 -33.28 38.74 12.81
CA LEU A 35 -31.94 38.64 12.21
C LEU A 35 -31.39 37.20 12.27
N GLU A 36 -31.96 36.37 13.13
CA GLU A 36 -31.46 35.03 13.45
C GLU A 36 -31.76 33.99 12.35
N ASP A 37 -32.70 34.26 11.45
CA ASP A 37 -33.07 33.39 10.32
C ASP A 37 -32.27 33.67 9.05
N ASN A 38 -31.44 34.70 9.06
CA ASN A 38 -30.58 35.08 7.95
C ASN A 38 -29.25 34.32 7.91
N MET A 39 -28.96 33.49 8.91
CA MET A 39 -27.71 32.75 9.02
C MET A 39 -27.90 31.24 8.90
N VAL A 40 -27.04 30.60 8.13
CA VAL A 40 -26.91 29.13 8.11
C VAL A 40 -25.45 28.73 8.27
N GLN A 41 -25.21 27.71 9.10
CA GLN A 41 -23.91 27.09 9.28
C GLN A 41 -23.92 25.70 8.68
N LEU A 42 -22.96 25.44 7.80
CA LEU A 42 -22.74 24.17 7.15
C LEU A 42 -21.42 23.61 7.66
N ALA A 43 -21.42 22.34 8.06
CA ALA A 43 -20.19 21.66 8.43
C ALA A 43 -20.12 20.27 7.82
N THR A 44 -18.98 19.93 7.21
CA THR A 44 -18.76 18.62 6.60
C THR A 44 -17.41 18.04 7.03
N PRO A 45 -17.34 16.75 7.37
CA PRO A 45 -16.06 16.10 7.67
C PRO A 45 -15.19 16.00 6.42
N ILE A 46 -13.89 16.22 6.58
CA ILE A 46 -12.90 16.03 5.53
C ILE A 46 -12.26 14.66 5.71
N ARG A 47 -12.15 13.91 4.60
CA ARG A 47 -11.47 12.61 4.56
C ARG A 47 -10.31 12.72 3.59
N TYR A 48 -9.15 12.25 4.03
CA TYR A 48 -7.94 12.18 3.21
C TYR A 48 -7.67 10.74 2.85
N GLU A 49 -7.35 10.52 1.58
CA GLU A 49 -6.83 9.26 1.09
C GLU A 49 -5.33 9.42 0.82
N PRO A 50 -4.47 8.54 1.36
CA PRO A 50 -3.05 8.59 1.07
C PRO A 50 -2.80 8.04 -0.35
N ASP A 51 -1.99 8.75 -1.13
CA ASP A 51 -1.55 8.28 -2.45
C ASP A 51 -0.19 7.59 -2.31
N LEU A 52 -0.23 6.28 -2.03
CA LEU A 52 0.95 5.46 -1.82
C LEU A 52 1.20 4.54 -3.01
N LEU A 53 2.41 4.60 -3.56
CA LEU A 53 2.90 3.66 -4.55
C LEU A 53 3.91 2.70 -3.94
N LEU A 54 3.64 1.41 -4.11
CA LEU A 54 4.58 0.33 -3.85
C LEU A 54 5.21 -0.11 -5.16
N SER A 55 6.54 -0.14 -5.22
CA SER A 55 7.29 -0.66 -6.38
C SER A 55 8.43 -1.56 -5.94
N SER A 56 8.78 -2.51 -6.81
CA SER A 56 9.90 -3.44 -6.57
C SER A 56 10.78 -3.54 -7.80
N ASP A 57 12.09 -3.64 -7.58
CA ASP A 57 13.10 -3.82 -8.62
C ASP A 57 14.08 -4.92 -8.20
N ALA A 58 14.45 -5.81 -9.12
CA ALA A 58 15.35 -6.93 -8.83
C ALA A 58 16.54 -6.93 -9.79
N ASN A 59 17.74 -7.21 -9.28
CA ASN A 59 18.94 -7.32 -10.13
C ASN A 59 18.88 -8.49 -11.12
N LEU A 60 18.11 -9.53 -10.78
CA LEU A 60 17.97 -10.74 -11.57
C LEU A 60 16.51 -11.22 -11.50
N HIS A 61 15.88 -11.38 -12.66
CA HIS A 61 14.50 -11.89 -12.77
C HIS A 61 14.45 -13.38 -13.11
N ARG A 62 15.56 -13.95 -13.57
CA ARG A 62 15.67 -15.36 -13.94
C ARG A 62 17.08 -15.85 -13.66
N TYR A 63 17.18 -17.06 -13.12
CA TYR A 63 18.43 -17.78 -13.00
C TYR A 63 18.29 -19.16 -13.63
N GLU A 64 19.23 -19.48 -14.51
CA GLU A 64 19.33 -20.81 -15.12
C GLU A 64 20.23 -21.69 -14.25
N VAL A 65 19.64 -22.76 -13.72
CA VAL A 65 20.35 -23.69 -12.84
C VAL A 65 21.25 -24.55 -13.71
N HIS A 66 22.56 -24.47 -13.45
CA HIS A 66 23.54 -25.30 -14.13
C HIS A 66 23.79 -26.59 -13.31
N PRO A 67 24.14 -27.72 -13.96
CA PRO A 67 24.49 -28.95 -13.27
C PRO A 67 25.60 -28.72 -12.23
N LEU A 68 25.53 -29.46 -11.12
CA LEU A 68 26.42 -29.38 -9.95
C LEU A 68 27.91 -29.19 -10.33
N GLY A 69 28.54 -28.12 -9.79
CA GLY A 69 30.00 -27.99 -9.78
C GLY A 69 30.57 -26.65 -10.24
N THR A 70 29.77 -25.74 -10.81
CA THR A 70 30.29 -24.46 -11.33
C THR A 70 30.42 -23.36 -10.27
N PHE A 71 29.61 -23.36 -9.20
CA PHE A 71 29.69 -22.35 -8.14
C PHE A 71 29.37 -22.97 -6.76
N PRO A 72 30.17 -22.66 -5.71
CA PRO A 72 29.94 -23.17 -4.35
C PRO A 72 28.72 -22.53 -3.66
N HIS A 73 28.30 -21.36 -4.11
CA HIS A 73 27.11 -20.64 -3.63
C HIS A 73 26.27 -20.21 -4.84
N GLY A 74 24.95 -20.31 -4.74
CA GLY A 74 24.02 -19.81 -5.78
C GLY A 74 24.14 -18.29 -6.00
N PRO A 75 23.50 -17.73 -7.03
CA PRO A 75 23.54 -16.29 -7.29
C PRO A 75 22.89 -15.50 -6.15
N GLU A 76 23.36 -14.28 -5.94
CA GLU A 76 22.71 -13.34 -5.04
C GLU A 76 21.57 -12.60 -5.76
N PHE A 77 20.34 -12.82 -5.30
CA PHE A 77 19.18 -12.05 -5.72
C PHE A 77 19.01 -10.86 -4.80
N LYS A 78 19.07 -9.67 -5.37
CA LYS A 78 18.80 -8.42 -4.67
C LYS A 78 17.48 -7.85 -5.17
N THR A 79 16.49 -7.81 -4.28
CA THR A 79 15.22 -7.12 -4.52
C THR A 79 15.15 -5.86 -3.67
N THR A 80 14.89 -4.74 -4.31
CA THR A 80 14.67 -3.44 -3.67
C THR A 80 13.19 -3.14 -3.72
N VAL A 81 12.59 -2.85 -2.57
CA VAL A 81 11.19 -2.41 -2.47
C VAL A 81 11.17 -0.95 -2.05
N LYS A 82 10.34 -0.14 -2.73
CA LYS A 82 10.18 1.28 -2.47
C LYS A 82 8.72 1.59 -2.19
N VAL A 83 8.50 2.37 -1.13
CA VAL A 83 7.21 2.98 -0.81
C VAL A 83 7.35 4.47 -1.06
N GLN A 84 6.49 5.02 -1.92
CA GLN A 84 6.48 6.44 -2.26
C GLN A 84 5.13 7.03 -1.90
N ASN A 85 5.13 8.23 -1.33
CA ASN A 85 3.93 8.99 -1.06
C ASN A 85 3.85 10.13 -2.08
N PHE A 86 2.87 10.08 -2.97
CA PHE A 86 2.52 11.14 -3.91
C PHE A 86 1.44 12.08 -3.34
N GLY A 87 0.88 11.73 -2.19
CA GLY A 87 -0.11 12.53 -1.50
C GLY A 87 0.48 13.78 -0.86
N CYS A 88 -0.40 14.71 -0.55
CA CYS A 88 -0.03 15.99 0.05
C CYS A 88 0.47 15.90 1.49
N TYR A 89 0.02 14.88 2.23
CA TYR A 89 0.24 14.78 3.67
C TYR A 89 1.13 13.60 4.02
N PRO A 90 2.03 13.75 5.02
CA PRO A 90 2.87 12.65 5.47
C PRO A 90 2.02 11.54 6.09
N VAL A 91 2.30 10.31 5.71
CA VAL A 91 1.67 9.12 6.31
C VAL A 91 2.60 8.55 7.38
N GLN A 92 2.07 8.35 8.59
CA GLN A 92 2.81 7.83 9.74
C GLN A 92 2.42 6.38 10.03
N ASN A 93 3.28 5.67 10.76
CA ASN A 93 3.03 4.28 11.21
C ASN A 93 2.75 3.28 10.08
N LEU A 94 3.35 3.51 8.91
CA LEU A 94 3.28 2.57 7.80
C LEU A 94 3.98 1.26 8.16
N THR A 95 3.27 0.15 7.97
CA THR A 95 3.80 -1.21 8.13
C THR A 95 3.64 -1.95 6.81
N LEU A 96 4.74 -2.47 6.29
CA LEU A 96 4.75 -3.31 5.09
C LEU A 96 4.99 -4.76 5.48
N PHE A 97 4.07 -5.64 5.10
CA PHE A 97 4.22 -7.08 5.24
C PHE A 97 4.62 -7.68 3.90
N MET A 98 5.72 -8.43 3.88
CA MET A 98 6.23 -9.11 2.69
C MET A 98 6.39 -10.60 2.98
N LEU A 99 5.85 -11.43 2.09
CA LEU A 99 6.03 -12.87 2.14
C LEU A 99 7.13 -13.25 1.16
N LEU A 100 8.21 -13.83 1.68
CA LEU A 100 9.32 -14.32 0.87
C LEU A 100 9.26 -15.85 0.83
N PRO A 101 9.33 -16.46 -0.36
CA PRO A 101 9.29 -17.91 -0.46
C PRO A 101 10.63 -18.47 0.00
N ALA A 102 10.66 -19.17 1.13
CA ALA A 102 11.89 -19.75 1.69
C ALA A 102 12.02 -21.25 1.41
N LEU A 103 10.89 -21.95 1.31
CA LEU A 103 10.80 -23.41 1.26
C LEU A 103 10.15 -23.89 -0.04
N GLY A 104 10.78 -24.88 -0.68
CA GLY A 104 10.33 -25.49 -1.92
C GLY A 104 9.65 -26.84 -1.68
N TYR A 105 9.71 -27.72 -2.68
CA TYR A 105 9.16 -29.07 -2.58
C TYR A 105 9.75 -29.83 -1.37
N GLN A 106 8.91 -30.58 -0.66
CA GLN A 106 9.27 -31.31 0.57
C GLN A 106 9.91 -30.43 1.67
N ARG A 107 9.59 -29.12 1.67
CA ARG A 107 10.18 -28.13 2.59
C ARG A 107 11.70 -28.02 2.48
N ALA A 108 12.27 -28.36 1.33
CA ALA A 108 13.68 -28.09 1.08
C ALA A 108 13.92 -26.57 1.05
N PRO A 109 14.83 -26.02 1.87
CA PRO A 109 15.18 -24.61 1.79
C PRO A 109 15.82 -24.32 0.45
N PHE A 110 15.32 -23.30 -0.25
CA PHE A 110 15.85 -22.91 -1.57
C PHE A 110 16.18 -21.42 -1.68
N LEU A 111 15.67 -20.60 -0.75
CA LEU A 111 15.98 -19.19 -0.66
C LEU A 111 16.15 -18.81 0.81
N SER A 112 17.24 -18.11 1.09
CA SER A 112 17.54 -17.56 2.40
C SER A 112 17.87 -16.08 2.26
N VAL A 113 17.30 -15.25 3.13
CA VAL A 113 17.65 -13.83 3.20
C VAL A 113 19.01 -13.71 3.89
N THR A 114 20.02 -13.25 3.16
CA THR A 114 21.38 -13.07 3.67
C THR A 114 21.56 -11.71 4.34
N HIS A 115 20.99 -10.66 3.73
CA HIS A 115 21.11 -9.29 4.17
C HIS A 115 19.78 -8.55 4.00
N LEU A 116 19.49 -7.67 4.95
CA LEU A 116 18.38 -6.73 4.86
C LEU A 116 18.93 -5.32 5.06
N LEU A 117 18.70 -4.47 4.07
CA LEU A 117 19.08 -3.06 4.10
C LEU A 117 17.81 -2.21 4.10
N ALA A 118 17.65 -1.37 5.11
CA ALA A 118 16.52 -0.47 5.24
C ALA A 118 17.03 0.97 5.38
N ASN A 119 16.37 1.90 4.70
CA ASN A 119 16.63 3.33 4.83
C ASN A 119 15.41 3.99 5.46
N ASN A 120 15.58 4.67 6.61
CA ASN A 120 14.49 5.28 7.38
C ASN A 120 13.34 4.34 7.73
N ALA A 121 13.62 3.04 7.89
CA ALA A 121 12.65 2.03 8.30
C ALA A 121 13.32 0.98 9.19
N THR A 122 12.54 0.37 10.07
CA THR A 122 12.95 -0.81 10.83
C THR A 122 12.31 -2.03 10.22
N CYS A 123 13.07 -3.11 10.07
CA CYS A 123 12.57 -4.34 9.49
C CYS A 123 12.88 -5.53 10.39
N THR A 124 11.95 -6.47 10.44
CA THR A 124 12.06 -7.71 11.20
C THR A 124 11.82 -8.87 10.27
N LEU A 125 12.79 -9.78 10.15
CA LEU A 125 12.62 -11.02 9.41
C LEU A 125 12.06 -12.08 10.35
N GLN A 126 10.97 -12.72 9.93
CA GLN A 126 10.40 -13.87 10.62
C GLN A 126 10.82 -15.15 9.88
N PRO A 127 11.33 -16.17 10.57
CA PRO A 127 11.62 -17.45 9.94
C PRO A 127 10.32 -18.11 9.44
N PRO A 128 10.38 -18.96 8.41
CA PRO A 128 9.21 -19.70 7.94
C PRO A 128 8.61 -20.52 9.10
N GLN A 129 7.29 -20.45 9.23
CA GLN A 129 6.55 -21.14 10.28
C GLN A 129 6.55 -22.65 9.99
N GLU A 130 7.13 -23.46 10.88
CA GLU A 130 7.03 -24.93 10.79
C GLU A 130 5.61 -25.37 11.16
N GLU A 131 4.71 -25.52 10.18
CA GLU A 131 3.42 -26.17 10.45
C GLU A 131 3.62 -27.69 10.59
N GLN A 132 3.33 -28.29 11.75
CA GLN A 132 3.19 -29.76 11.87
C GLN A 132 1.96 -30.21 11.06
N GLY A 133 2.15 -30.74 9.85
CA GLY A 133 1.05 -31.27 9.06
C GLY A 133 1.52 -32.03 7.82
N LYS A 134 1.56 -33.36 7.91
CA LYS A 134 1.86 -34.30 6.82
C LYS A 134 0.67 -34.32 5.84
N ALA A 135 0.63 -33.42 4.87
CA ALA A 135 -0.24 -33.58 3.71
C ALA A 135 0.57 -34.26 2.60
N THR A 136 0.37 -35.57 2.44
CA THR A 136 0.95 -36.36 1.36
C THR A 136 0.25 -35.97 0.06
N MET A 137 0.78 -34.98 -0.65
CA MET A 137 0.31 -34.63 -2.00
C MET A 137 1.37 -35.07 -3.00
N VAL A 138 0.97 -35.95 -3.91
CA VAL A 138 1.82 -36.53 -4.95
C VAL A 138 2.26 -35.39 -5.90
N PRO A 139 3.55 -35.27 -6.23
CA PRO A 139 4.01 -34.26 -7.19
C PRO A 139 3.41 -34.54 -8.58
N VAL A 140 2.87 -33.50 -9.20
CA VAL A 140 2.41 -33.52 -10.60
C VAL A 140 3.64 -33.37 -11.50
N PRO A 141 4.00 -34.38 -12.32
CA PRO A 141 5.10 -34.29 -13.26
C PRO A 141 4.88 -33.17 -14.30
N PRO A 142 5.95 -32.55 -14.82
CA PRO A 142 5.84 -31.45 -15.80
C PRO A 142 5.10 -31.84 -17.09
N GLU A 143 5.10 -33.12 -17.46
CA GLU A 143 4.30 -33.65 -18.57
C GLU A 143 2.77 -33.49 -18.36
N ASP A 144 2.28 -33.49 -17.13
CA ASP A 144 0.85 -33.34 -16.82
C ASP A 144 0.40 -31.86 -16.85
N LEU A 145 1.35 -30.91 -16.81
CA LEU A 145 1.06 -29.48 -16.94
C LEU A 145 0.89 -29.04 -18.40
N LEU A 146 1.28 -29.87 -19.37
CA LEU A 146 1.20 -29.57 -20.81
C LEU A 146 -0.18 -29.87 -21.42
N HIS A 147 -1.12 -30.42 -20.65
CA HIS A 147 -2.45 -30.80 -21.13
C HIS A 147 -3.56 -29.80 -20.80
N VAL A 148 -3.24 -28.65 -20.20
CA VAL A 148 -4.22 -27.58 -19.94
C VAL A 148 -4.20 -26.57 -21.10
N ASP A 149 -4.48 -27.07 -22.31
CA ASP A 149 -4.94 -26.25 -23.44
C ASP A 149 -5.54 -27.17 -24.52
N LYS A 150 -6.81 -27.56 -24.32
CA LYS A 150 -7.80 -27.68 -25.41
C LYS A 150 -9.23 -27.75 -24.89
#